data_AF-A0A968HP91-F1
#
_entry.id   AF-A0A968HP91-F1
#
_cell.length_a   1.000
_cell.length_b   1.000
_cell.length_c   1.000
_cell.angle_alpha   90.00
_cell.angle_beta   90.00
_cell.angle_gamma   90.00
#
_symmetry.space_group_name_H-M   'P 1'
#
loop_
_entity.id
_entity.type
_entity.pdbx_description
1 polymer ?
#
loop_
_entity_poly.entity_id
_entity_poly.type
_entity_poly.pdbx_seq_one_letter_code
_entity_poly.pdbx_strand_id
1 'polypeptide(L)'
;MDEAALAAAADLYALLMPSPERALLLDKAYLVIVREQSFALGRDPVVEPLQNVHAEIGAETSTGLSESERVYLDGSLRLQWR
;
A
#
# COMPACT_ATOMS: atom_id res chain seq x y z
N MET A 1 17.51 -13.08 4.43
CA MET A 1 16.64 -13.70 3.41
C MET A 1 16.92 -15.20 3.47
N ASP A 2 15.91 -16.06 3.47
CA ASP A 2 16.15 -17.51 3.52
C ASP A 2 16.56 -18.01 2.13
N GLU A 3 17.86 -18.17 1.92
CA GLU A 3 18.45 -18.57 0.65
C GLU A 3 18.11 -20.03 0.28
N ALA A 4 17.91 -20.88 1.28
CA ALA A 4 17.49 -22.27 1.05
C ALA A 4 16.04 -22.34 0.57
N ALA A 5 15.14 -21.54 1.15
CA ALA A 5 13.75 -21.44 0.70
C ALA A 5 13.65 -20.87 -0.73
N LEU A 6 14.49 -19.90 -1.09
CA LEU A 6 14.54 -19.34 -2.44
C LEU A 6 14.99 -20.39 -3.47
N ALA A 7 16.05 -21.15 -3.17
CA ALA A 7 16.57 -22.17 -4.08
C ALA A 7 15.61 -23.37 -4.27
N ALA A 8 14.76 -23.64 -3.28
CA ALA A 8 13.81 -24.74 -3.30
C ALA A 8 12.44 -24.37 -3.90
N ALA A 9 12.15 -23.10 -4.11
CA ALA A 9 10.86 -22.65 -4.63
C ALA A 9 10.72 -22.95 -6.12
N ALA A 10 9.57 -23.49 -6.52
CA ALA A 10 9.30 -23.81 -7.92
C ALA A 10 9.14 -22.57 -8.80
N ASP A 11 8.60 -21.49 -8.22
CA ASP A 11 8.38 -20.20 -8.88
C ASP A 11 8.22 -19.08 -7.84
N LEU A 12 8.01 -17.86 -8.33
CA LEU A 12 7.77 -16.69 -7.50
C LEU A 12 6.44 -16.77 -6.73
N TYR A 13 5.44 -17.45 -7.28
CA TYR A 13 4.13 -17.61 -6.64
C TYR A 13 4.28 -18.38 -5.31
N ALA A 14 5.08 -19.44 -5.29
CA ALA A 14 5.38 -20.22 -4.10
C ALA A 14 6.09 -19.41 -2.98
N LEU A 15 6.80 -18.34 -3.33
CA LEU A 15 7.49 -17.47 -2.37
C LEU A 15 6.59 -16.34 -1.84
N LEU A 16 5.69 -15.85 -2.67
CA LEU A 16 4.88 -14.67 -2.35
C LEU A 16 3.53 -15.03 -1.73
N MET A 17 2.95 -16.15 -2.14
CA MET A 17 1.58 -16.47 -1.76
C MET A 17 1.50 -17.25 -0.46
N PRO A 18 0.57 -16.90 0.46
CA PRO A 18 0.30 -17.71 1.64
C PRO A 18 -0.24 -19.10 1.24
N SER A 19 -0.09 -20.07 2.14
CA SER A 19 -0.89 -21.30 2.07
C SER A 19 -2.38 -20.96 2.17
N PRO A 20 -3.30 -21.81 1.65
CA PRO A 20 -4.74 -21.56 1.73
C PRO A 20 -5.24 -21.32 3.16
N GLU A 21 -4.73 -22.07 4.13
CA GLU A 21 -5.08 -21.91 5.55
C GLU A 21 -4.61 -20.56 6.11
N ARG A 22 -3.37 -20.17 5.78
CA ARG A 22 -2.83 -18.86 6.19
C ARG A 22 -3.58 -17.72 5.53
N ALA A 23 -4.00 -17.86 4.26
CA ALA A 23 -4.80 -16.87 3.56
C ALA A 23 -6.12 -16.62 4.30
N LEU A 24 -6.87 -17.70 4.63
CA LEU A 24 -8.14 -17.59 5.35
C LEU A 24 -7.97 -16.99 6.75
N LEU A 25 -6.86 -17.26 7.43
CA LEU A 25 -6.55 -16.65 8.73
C LEU A 25 -6.30 -15.15 8.58
N LEU A 26 -5.51 -14.75 7.58
CA LEU A 26 -5.23 -13.34 7.29
C LEU A 26 -6.50 -12.58 6.90
N ASP A 27 -7.38 -13.18 6.09
CA ASP A 27 -8.67 -12.60 5.71
C ASP A 27 -9.56 -12.34 6.94
N LYS A 28 -9.63 -13.30 7.86
CA LYS A 28 -10.38 -13.15 9.12
C LYS A 28 -9.78 -12.05 10.01
N ALA A 29 -8.45 -12.01 10.12
CA ALA A 29 -7.77 -10.97 10.90
C ALA A 29 -8.02 -9.57 10.29
N TYR A 30 -7.93 -9.45 8.96
CA TYR A 30 -8.23 -8.22 8.25
C TYR A 30 -9.69 -7.79 8.45
N LEU A 31 -10.64 -8.72 8.41
CA LEU A 31 -12.05 -8.44 8.68
C LEU A 31 -12.27 -7.87 10.10
N VAL A 32 -11.53 -8.35 11.10
CA VAL A 32 -11.59 -7.79 12.47
C VAL A 32 -11.12 -6.33 12.47
N ILE A 33 -10.01 -6.02 11.78
CA ILE A 33 -9.50 -4.64 11.66
C ILE A 33 -10.54 -3.73 10.98
N VAL A 34 -11.14 -4.20 9.89
CA VAL A 34 -12.17 -3.45 9.16
C VAL A 34 -13.41 -3.21 10.03
N ARG A 35 -13.85 -4.21 10.79
CA ARG A 35 -15.01 -4.09 11.71
C ARG A 35 -14.72 -3.16 12.89
N GLU A 36 -13.48 -3.17 13.36
CA GLU A 36 -13.00 -2.29 14.43
C GLU A 36 -12.82 -0.85 13.95
N GLN A 37 -12.88 -0.54 12.64
CA GLN A 37 -12.93 0.84 12.19
C GLN A 37 -14.14 1.53 12.84
N SER A 38 -13.87 2.14 13.98
CA SER A 38 -14.84 2.77 14.87
C SER A 38 -15.32 4.09 14.30
N PHE A 39 -14.67 4.56 13.22
CA PHE A 39 -14.86 5.87 12.64
C PHE A 39 -14.88 6.96 13.72
N ALA A 40 -14.06 6.79 14.76
CA ALA A 40 -14.04 7.70 15.91
C ALA A 40 -13.67 9.14 15.53
N LEU A 41 -13.06 9.34 14.36
CA LEU A 41 -12.76 10.63 13.75
C LEU A 41 -13.70 11.00 12.58
N GLY A 42 -14.84 10.30 12.47
CA GLY A 42 -15.90 10.56 11.51
C GLY A 42 -15.98 9.53 10.38
N ARG A 43 -17.20 9.01 10.15
CA ARG A 43 -17.64 8.34 8.91
C ARG A 43 -18.42 9.31 8.01
N ASP A 44 -18.74 10.48 8.56
CA ASP A 44 -19.70 11.38 7.96
C ASP A 44 -19.10 12.06 6.73
N PRO A 45 -19.88 12.20 5.65
CA PRO A 45 -19.46 12.98 4.51
C PRO A 45 -19.20 14.42 4.95
N VAL A 46 -18.11 15.00 4.46
CA VAL A 46 -17.79 16.41 4.72
C VAL A 46 -18.80 17.25 3.96
N VAL A 47 -19.74 17.86 4.67
CA VAL A 47 -20.80 18.70 4.08
C VAL A 47 -20.24 20.03 3.58
N GLU A 48 -19.19 20.52 4.25
CA GLU A 48 -18.48 21.74 3.87
C GLU A 48 -17.26 21.42 2.98
N PRO A 49 -16.87 22.33 2.07
CA PRO A 49 -15.66 22.15 1.27
C PRO A 49 -14.41 21.99 2.14
N LEU A 50 -13.63 20.94 1.86
CA LEU A 50 -12.35 20.69 2.51
C LEU A 50 -11.34 21.79 2.12
N GLN A 51 -10.75 22.46 3.12
CA GLN A 51 -9.83 23.58 2.89
C GLN A 51 -8.41 23.15 2.47
N ASN A 52 -7.98 21.96 2.89
CA ASN A 52 -6.60 21.47 2.70
C ASN A 52 -6.51 20.36 1.65
N VAL A 53 -7.41 20.36 0.66
CA VAL A 53 -7.38 19.41 -0.45
C VAL A 53 -7.40 20.16 -1.77
N HIS A 54 -6.77 19.58 -2.79
CA HIS A 54 -6.91 20.08 -4.15
C HIS A 54 -8.27 19.68 -4.71
N ALA A 55 -9.06 20.64 -5.20
CA ALA A 55 -10.35 20.38 -5.81
C ALA A 55 -10.23 19.69 -7.19
N GLU A 56 -9.13 19.94 -7.89
CA GLU A 56 -8.79 19.34 -9.17
C GLU A 56 -7.28 19.08 -9.21
N ILE A 57 -6.89 17.98 -9.85
CA ILE A 57 -5.49 17.66 -10.16
C ILE A 57 -5.39 17.63 -11.68
N GLY A 58 -4.81 18.67 -12.27
CA GLY A 58 -4.52 18.70 -13.70
C GLY A 58 -3.38 17.74 -14.06
N ALA A 59 -3.34 17.29 -15.32
CA ALA A 59 -2.30 16.37 -15.82
C ALA A 59 -0.86 16.89 -15.61
N GLU A 60 -0.69 18.22 -15.57
CA GLU A 60 0.59 18.90 -15.41
C GLU A 60 0.89 19.31 -13.95
N THR A 61 0.07 18.86 -12.98
CA THR A 61 0.27 19.24 -11.57
C THR A 61 1.52 18.56 -11.04
N SER A 62 2.62 19.32 -10.94
CA SER A 62 3.89 18.84 -10.42
C SER A 62 3.75 18.35 -8.98
N THR A 63 4.32 17.18 -8.70
CA THR A 63 4.47 16.64 -7.35
C THR A 63 5.73 17.16 -6.64
N GLY A 64 6.54 18.00 -7.30
CA GLY A 64 7.86 18.45 -6.81
C GLY A 64 8.94 17.35 -6.84
N LEU A 65 8.61 16.14 -7.30
CA LEU A 65 9.56 15.04 -7.38
C LEU A 65 10.67 15.30 -8.40
N SER A 66 10.37 16.00 -9.49
CA SER A 66 11.36 16.38 -10.50
C SER A 66 12.42 17.34 -9.95
N GLU A 67 12.00 18.31 -9.14
CA GLU A 67 12.88 19.32 -8.52
C GLU A 67 13.82 18.71 -7.49
N SER A 68 13.41 17.59 -6.88
CA SER A 68 14.18 16.86 -5.87
C SER A 68 14.93 15.65 -6.43
N GLU A 69 14.97 15.48 -7.76
CA GLU A 69 15.59 14.34 -8.46
C GLU A 69 15.06 12.96 -7.97
N ARG A 70 13.78 12.91 -7.61
CA ARG A 70 13.08 11.72 -7.09
C ARG A 70 12.10 11.11 -8.08
N VAL A 71 12.33 11.32 -9.38
CA VAL A 71 11.58 10.67 -10.45
C VAL A 71 12.32 9.39 -10.84
N TYR A 72 11.71 8.23 -10.54
CA TYR A 72 12.27 6.92 -10.84
C TYR A 72 11.43 6.23 -11.91
N LEU A 73 12.03 5.95 -13.07
CA LEU A 73 11.38 5.30 -14.22
C LEU A 73 11.96 3.91 -14.52
N ASP A 74 12.92 3.46 -13.72
CA ASP A 74 13.67 2.21 -13.92
C ASP A 74 12.97 0.97 -13.34
N GLY A 75 11.80 1.13 -12.71
CA GLY A 75 11.05 0.06 -12.06
C GLY A 75 11.72 -0.50 -10.79
N SER A 76 12.78 0.14 -10.29
CA SER A 76 13.49 -0.31 -9.09
C SER A 76 12.75 0.09 -7.81
N LEU A 77 12.69 -0.84 -6.84
CA LEU A 77 12.14 -0.54 -5.51
C LEU A 77 13.19 0.17 -4.65
N ARG A 78 12.90 1.40 -4.22
CA ARG A 78 13.75 2.17 -3.31
C ARG A 78 13.31 1.95 -1.86
N LEU A 79 13.82 0.90 -1.24
CA LEU A 79 13.51 0.56 0.16
C LEU A 79 14.43 1.35 1.12
N GLN A 80 14.21 2.65 1.27
CA GLN A 80 14.83 3.45 2.33
C GLN A 80 13.85 3.68 3.49
N TRP A 81 13.51 2.58 4.17
CA TRP A 81 12.71 2.63 5.39
C TRP A 81 13.69 2.84 6.55
N ARG A 82 13.74 4.07 7.09
CA ARG A 82 14.42 4.38 8.35
C ARG A 82 13.39 4.59 9.43
#